data_AF-A0A945USP8-F1
#
_entry.id   AF-A0A945USP8-F1
#
_cell.length_a   1.000
_cell.length_b   1.000
_cell.length_c   1.000
_cell.angle_alpha   90.00
_cell.angle_beta   90.00
_cell.angle_gamma   90.00
#
_symmetry.space_group_name_H-M   'P 1'
#
loop_
_entity.id
_entity.type
_entity.pdbx_description
1 polymer ?
#
loop_
_entity_poly.entity_id
_entity_poly.type
_entity_poly.pdbx_seq_one_letter_code
_entity_poly.pdbx_strand_id
1 'polypeptide(L)' 'MDNGSNIRYLDLGPKFMSADGTIAKAIMPDQLHPSAAGYEIWVEGMKPLLDAMMASK' A
#
# COMPACT_ATOMS: atom_id res chain seq x y z
N MET A 1 16.57 -5.64 2.20
CA MET A 1 16.58 -4.48 1.29
C MET A 1 16.19 -3.19 2.01
N ASP A 2 15.50 -3.21 3.16
CA ASP A 2 15.35 -2.02 4.02
C ASP A 2 16.66 -1.72 4.77
N ASN A 3 17.15 -0.48 4.68
CA ASN A 3 18.34 -0.02 5.40
C ASN A 3 18.06 1.14 6.39
N GLY A 4 16.79 1.48 6.59
CA GLY A 4 16.33 2.50 7.53
C GLY A 4 16.67 3.95 7.18
N SER A 5 17.48 4.20 6.15
CA SER A 5 17.92 5.55 5.77
C SER A 5 17.28 6.01 4.46
N ASN A 6 17.80 5.52 3.33
CA ASN A 6 17.34 5.91 1.99
C ASN A 6 16.55 4.80 1.27
N ILE A 7 16.51 3.58 1.81
CA ILE A 7 15.70 2.49 1.29
C ILE A 7 14.83 1.95 2.42
N ARG A 8 13.52 1.99 2.19
CA ARG A 8 12.50 1.50 3.13
C ARG A 8 11.64 0.43 2.46
N TYR A 9 11.33 -0.63 3.19
CA TYR A 9 10.39 -1.66 2.77
C TYR A 9 9.05 -1.45 3.48
N LEU A 10 7.96 -1.52 2.72
CA LEU A 10 6.61 -1.43 3.24
C LEU A 10 5.76 -2.51 2.56
N ASP A 11 5.29 -3.46 3.36
CA ASP A 11 4.37 -4.48 2.87
C ASP A 11 2.93 -3.97 2.94
N LEU A 12 2.33 -3.75 1.77
CA LEU A 12 0.93 -3.34 1.62
C LEU A 12 0.01 -4.49 1.19
N GLY A 13 0.55 -5.67 0.86
CA GLY A 13 -0.23 -6.80 0.34
C GLY A 13 -1.43 -7.16 1.22
N PRO A 14 -1.24 -7.35 2.55
CA PRO A 14 -2.33 -7.68 3.46
C PRO A 14 -3.47 -6.64 3.51
N LYS A 15 -3.22 -5.38 3.15
CA LYS A 15 -4.28 -4.34 3.13
C LYS A 15 -5.26 -4.51 1.98
N PHE A 16 -4.87 -5.20 0.92
CA PHE A 16 -5.73 -5.47 -0.24
C PHE A 16 -6.46 -6.81 -0.16
N MET A 17 -6.06 -7.69 0.77
CA MET A 17 -6.60 -9.03 0.91
C MET A 17 -7.80 -9.05 1.85
N SER A 18 -8.84 -9.75 1.40
CA SER A 18 -9.93 -10.22 2.24
C SER A 18 -9.44 -11.33 3.18
N ALA A 19 -10.22 -11.64 4.21
CA ALA A 19 -9.86 -12.66 5.20
C ALA A 19 -9.65 -14.07 4.60
N ASP A 20 -10.27 -14.34 3.45
CA ASP A 20 -10.14 -15.60 2.70
C ASP A 20 -8.96 -15.61 1.70
N GLY A 21 -8.16 -14.54 1.68
CA GLY A 21 -7.01 -14.37 0.79
C GLY A 21 -7.36 -13.88 -0.62
N THR A 22 -8.63 -13.57 -0.91
CA THR A 22 -9.04 -12.98 -2.20
C THR A 22 -8.86 -11.47 -2.23
N ILE A 23 -8.80 -10.90 -3.43
CA ILE A 23 -8.85 -9.44 -3.63
C ILE A 23 -10.22 -9.10 -4.21
N ALA A 24 -10.94 -8.17 -3.56
CA ALA A 24 -12.26 -7.77 -4.02
C ALA A 24 -12.18 -7.04 -5.37
N LYS A 25 -13.06 -7.38 -6.32
CA LYS A 25 -13.14 -6.70 -7.62
C LYS A 25 -13.43 -5.20 -7.51
N ALA A 26 -14.08 -4.76 -6.44
CA ALA A 26 -14.29 -3.34 -6.17
C ALA A 26 -12.98 -2.59 -5.90
N ILE A 27 -11.95 -3.29 -5.39
CA ILE A 27 -10.62 -2.76 -5.06
C ILE A 27 -9.66 -2.96 -6.25
N MET A 28 -9.66 -4.13 -6.88
CA MET A 28 -8.89 -4.42 -8.11
C MET A 28 -9.78 -5.17 -9.13
N PRO A 29 -10.38 -4.47 -10.10
CA PRO A 29 -11.37 -5.06 -11.02
C PRO A 29 -10.83 -6.22 -11.87
N ASP A 30 -9.54 -6.15 -12.22
CA ASP A 30 -8.83 -7.14 -13.02
C ASP A 30 -7.82 -7.98 -12.19
N GLN A 31 -7.89 -7.88 -10.86
CA GLN A 31 -6.97 -8.52 -9.91
C GLN A 31 -5.51 -8.03 -10.03
N LEU A 32 -5.26 -6.87 -10.63
CA LEU A 32 -3.93 -6.28 -10.74
C LEU A 32 -3.93 -4.77 -10.46
N HIS A 33 -4.75 -4.02 -11.19
CA HIS A 33 -4.76 -2.57 -11.11
C HIS A 33 -5.77 -2.08 -10.05
N PRO A 34 -5.37 -1.17 -9.14
CA PRO A 34 -6.30 -0.59 -8.19
C PRO A 34 -7.38 0.25 -8.88
N SER A 35 -8.62 0.13 -8.42
CA SER A 35 -9.66 1.12 -8.65
C SER A 35 -9.41 2.39 -7.81
N ALA A 36 -10.29 3.38 -7.90
CA ALA A 36 -10.24 4.54 -7.00
C ALA A 36 -10.24 4.13 -5.51
N ALA A 37 -11.12 3.21 -5.10
CA ALA A 37 -11.14 2.68 -3.74
C ALA A 37 -9.86 1.90 -3.38
N GLY A 38 -9.26 1.19 -4.34
CA GLY A 38 -7.97 0.55 -4.12
C GLY A 38 -6.84 1.55 -3.92
N TYR A 39 -6.85 2.68 -4.64
CA TYR A 39 -5.87 3.74 -4.43
C TYR A 39 -6.01 4.43 -3.08
N GLU A 40 -7.23 4.56 -2.53
CA GLU A 40 -7.42 5.07 -1.16
C GLU A 40 -6.70 4.18 -0.14
N ILE A 41 -6.89 2.86 -0.22
CA ILE A 41 -6.18 1.88 0.65
C ILE A 41 -4.66 2.00 0.49
N TRP A 42 -4.18 2.13 -0.75
CA TRP A 42 -2.76 2.31 -1.03
C TRP A 42 -2.21 3.59 -0.38
N VAL A 43 -2.90 4.73 -0.55
CA VAL A 43 -2.50 6.02 0.04
C VAL A 43 -2.50 5.93 1.56
N GLU A 44 -3.55 5.41 2.17
CA GLU A 44 -3.64 5.28 3.63
C GLU A 44 -2.51 4.42 4.21
N GLY A 45 -2.15 3.33 3.52
CA GLY A 45 -1.05 2.47 3.93
C GLY A 45 0.33 3.09 3.72
N MET A 46 0.53 3.80 2.61
CA MET A 46 1.81 4.36 2.18
C MET A 46 2.15 5.66 2.92
N LYS A 47 1.16 6.53 3.12
CA LYS A 47 1.33 7.92 3.56
C LYS A 47 2.18 8.08 4.83
N PRO A 48 1.99 7.30 5.91
CA PRO A 48 2.75 7.52 7.14
C PRO A 48 4.26 7.36 6.95
N LEU A 49 4.68 6.36 6.16
CA LEU A 49 6.10 6.13 5.88
C LEU A 49 6.67 7.23 4.99
N LEU A 50 5.93 7.61 3.94
CA LEU A 50 6.37 8.68 3.04
C LEU A 50 6.49 10.02 3.77
N ASP A 51 5.52 10.37 4.61
CA ASP A 51 5.58 11.58 5.43
C ASP A 51 6.83 11.60 6.30
N ALA A 52 7.15 10.48 6.98
CA ALA A 52 8.36 10.36 7.81
C ALA A 52 9.64 10.53 6.98
N MET A 53 9.71 9.95 5.78
CA MET A 53 10.85 10.10 4.88
C MET A 53 10.99 11.54 4.37
N MET A 54 9.87 12.24 4.12
CA MET A 54 9.86 13.60 3.61
C MET A 54 10.09 14.66 4.70
N ALA A 55 9.73 14.38 5.95
CA ALA A 55 9.99 15.24 7.11
C ALA A 55 11.47 15.32 7.49
N SER A 56 12.31 14.45 6.90
CA SER A 56 13.76 14.37 7.17
C SER A 56 14.59 15.43 6.44
N LYS A 57 13.99 16.59 6.09
CA LYS A 57 14.68 17.71 5.43
C LYS A 57 15.03 18.82 6.40
#